data_AF-A0A9E2BSV8-F1
#
_entry.id   AF-A0A9E2BSV8-F1
#
_cell.length_a   1.000
_cell.length_b   1.000
_cell.length_c   1.000
_cell.angle_alpha   90.00
_cell.angle_beta   90.00
_cell.angle_gamma   90.00
#
_symmetry.space_group_name_H-M   'P 1'
#
loop_
_entity.id
_entity.type
_entity.pdbx_description
1 polymer ?
#
loop_
_entity_poly.entity_id
_entity_poly.type
_entity_poly.pdbx_seq_one_letter_code
_entity_poly.pdbx_strand_id
1 'polypeptide(L)'
;MKQLLIIALALSVSLMAACGKSAPTDTVESLVANPERLKALRAQCKADHAKVGDAVCAAVSEATRRRFMGGGKSPYASDPVPSPTPPARAKSEPS
;
A
#
# COMPACT_ATOMS: atom_id res chain seq x y z
N MET A 1 -30.85 9.71 -29.38
CA MET A 1 -31.65 9.51 -28.16
C MET A 1 -31.42 8.14 -27.52
N LYS A 2 -31.71 7.02 -28.20
CA LYS A 2 -31.55 5.65 -27.65
C LYS A 2 -30.11 5.28 -27.28
N GLN A 3 -29.14 5.67 -28.11
CA GLN A 3 -27.70 5.46 -27.88
C GLN A 3 -27.16 6.25 -26.68
N LEU A 4 -27.67 7.48 -26.47
CA LEU A 4 -27.32 8.32 -25.32
C LEU A 4 -27.82 7.70 -24.01
N LEU A 5 -28.99 7.07 -24.02
CA LEU A 5 -29.52 6.34 -22.85
C LEU A 5 -28.69 5.10 -22.53
N ILE A 6 -28.18 4.38 -23.53
CA ILE A 6 -27.31 3.21 -23.32
C ILE A 6 -25.95 3.63 -22.74
N ILE A 7 -25.36 4.71 -23.26
CA ILE A 7 -24.10 5.27 -22.75
C ILE A 7 -24.29 5.82 -21.32
N ALA A 8 -25.41 6.50 -21.05
CA ALA A 8 -25.73 7.00 -19.72
C ALA A 8 -25.98 5.87 -18.70
N LEU A 9 -26.62 4.78 -19.11
CA LEU A 9 -26.84 3.61 -18.26
C LEU A 9 -25.51 2.88 -17.97
N ALA A 10 -24.64 2.73 -18.98
CA ALA A 10 -23.33 2.11 -18.81
C ALA A 10 -22.39 2.93 -17.90
N LEU A 11 -22.47 4.26 -17.94
CA LEU A 11 -21.72 5.14 -17.03
C LEU A 11 -22.21 5.04 -15.57
N SER A 12 -23.48 4.74 -15.34
CA SER A 12 -24.06 4.67 -14.00
C SER A 12 -23.65 3.42 -13.20
N VAL A 13 -23.37 2.30 -13.87
CA VAL A 13 -22.93 1.05 -13.21
C VAL A 13 -21.52 1.17 -12.63
N SER A 14 -20.67 2.01 -13.22
CA SER A 14 -19.31 2.29 -12.72
C SER A 14 -19.29 3.06 -11.39
N LEU A 15 -20.41 3.67 -10.99
CA LEU A 15 -20.49 4.48 -9.77
C LEU A 15 -20.76 3.66 -8.49
N MET A 16 -21.07 2.36 -8.62
CA MET A 16 -21.32 1.46 -7.47
C MET A 16 -20.11 0.61 -7.09
N ALA A 17 -18.89 1.11 -7.31
CA ALA A 17 -17.66 0.54 -6.74
C ALA A 17 -17.15 1.35 -5.53
N ALA A 18 -17.96 2.24 -4.95
CA ALA A 18 -17.52 3.15 -3.89
C ALA A 18 -18.56 3.28 -2.76
N CYS A 19 -18.91 2.16 -2.11
CA CYS A 19 -19.31 2.26 -0.72
C CYS A 19 -18.05 1.98 0.11
N GLY A 20 -17.46 3.05 0.68
CA GLY A 20 -16.21 3.05 1.45
C GLY A 20 -16.24 2.28 2.77
N LYS A 21 -16.87 1.10 2.80
CA LYS A 21 -16.57 0.09 3.80
C LYS A 21 -15.43 -0.73 3.22
N SER A 22 -14.21 -0.42 3.65
CA SER A 22 -13.08 -1.35 3.53
C SER A 22 -13.60 -2.73 3.90
N ALA A 23 -13.48 -3.70 3.00
CA ALA A 23 -14.03 -5.01 3.28
C ALA A 23 -13.33 -5.56 4.53
N PRO A 24 -14.00 -6.41 5.33
CA PRO A 24 -13.35 -7.05 6.48
C PRO A 24 -12.09 -7.85 6.09
N THR A 25 -11.89 -8.09 4.79
CA THR A 25 -10.73 -8.76 4.19
C THR A 25 -9.57 -7.83 3.80
N ASP A 26 -9.65 -6.53 4.06
CA ASP A 26 -8.59 -5.54 3.76
C ASP A 26 -7.68 -5.24 4.96
N THR A 27 -7.57 -6.18 5.90
CA THR A 27 -6.58 -6.12 6.98
C THR A 27 -5.20 -6.51 6.48
N VAL A 28 -4.15 -6.07 7.18
CA VAL A 28 -2.76 -6.40 6.83
C VAL A 28 -2.56 -7.91 6.69
N GLU A 29 -3.01 -8.72 7.67
CA GLU A 29 -2.81 -10.17 7.62
C GLU A 29 -3.57 -10.84 6.48
N SER A 30 -4.80 -10.40 6.23
CA SER A 30 -5.58 -10.91 5.09
C SER A 30 -4.89 -10.58 3.77
N LEU A 31 -4.33 -9.37 3.62
CA LEU A 31 -3.62 -8.95 2.41
C LEU A 31 -2.25 -9.63 2.25
N VAL A 32 -1.58 -9.99 3.34
CA VAL A 32 -0.37 -10.82 3.31
C VAL A 32 -0.70 -12.22 2.79
N ALA A 33 -1.82 -12.80 3.24
CA ALA A 33 -2.30 -14.12 2.82
C ALA A 33 -2.90 -14.14 1.40
N ASN A 34 -3.40 -13.02 0.90
CA ASN A 34 -4.10 -12.90 -0.38
C ASN A 34 -3.37 -11.96 -1.37
N PRO A 35 -2.35 -12.45 -2.11
CA PRO A 35 -1.51 -11.62 -2.99
C PRO A 35 -2.27 -10.99 -4.17
N GLU A 36 -3.27 -11.68 -4.72
CA GLU A 36 -4.07 -11.15 -5.84
C GLU A 36 -4.90 -9.95 -5.41
N ARG A 37 -5.52 -10.02 -4.22
CA ARG A 37 -6.27 -8.89 -3.63
C ARG A 37 -5.35 -7.71 -3.32
N LEU A 38 -4.17 -7.98 -2.77
CA LEU A 38 -3.15 -6.97 -2.51
C LEU A 38 -2.70 -6.25 -3.80
N LYS A 39 -2.50 -6.99 -4.89
CA LYS A 39 -2.13 -6.42 -6.20
C LYS A 39 -3.22 -5.50 -6.76
N ALA A 40 -4.48 -5.92 -6.68
CA ALA A 40 -5.62 -5.12 -7.15
C ALA A 40 -5.75 -3.81 -6.34
N LEU A 41 -5.69 -3.88 -5.01
CA LEU A 41 -5.75 -2.69 -4.16
C LEU A 41 -4.55 -1.76 -4.37
N ARG A 42 -3.35 -2.31 -4.60
CA ARG A 42 -2.18 -1.48 -4.92
C ARG A 42 -2.37 -0.69 -6.21
N ALA A 43 -2.99 -1.28 -7.23
CA ALA A 43 -3.33 -0.56 -8.45
C ALA A 43 -4.37 0.54 -8.19
N GLN A 44 -5.38 0.27 -7.36
CA GLN A 44 -6.39 1.25 -6.98
C GLN A 44 -5.81 2.41 -6.16
N CYS A 45 -4.98 2.12 -5.15
CA CYS A 45 -4.28 3.14 -4.36
C CYS A 45 -3.37 4.04 -5.20
N LYS A 46 -2.76 3.50 -6.27
CA LYS A 46 -1.97 4.29 -7.23
C LYS A 46 -2.85 5.16 -8.12
N ALA A 47 -4.03 4.68 -8.47
CA ALA A 47 -4.96 5.39 -9.35
C ALA A 47 -5.68 6.53 -8.61
N ASP A 48 -6.18 6.28 -7.40
CA ASP A 48 -6.95 7.25 -6.63
C ASP A 48 -6.95 6.91 -5.12
N HIS A 49 -5.99 7.48 -4.39
CA HIS A 49 -5.84 7.26 -2.95
C HIS A 49 -7.05 7.74 -2.14
N ALA A 50 -7.66 8.87 -2.55
CA ALA A 50 -8.79 9.47 -1.85
C ALA A 50 -10.05 8.61 -1.95
N LYS A 51 -10.25 7.93 -3.08
CA LYS A 51 -11.38 6.99 -3.25
C LYS A 51 -11.22 5.70 -2.43
N VAL A 52 -10.00 5.20 -2.29
CA VAL A 52 -9.73 3.93 -1.58
C VAL A 52 -9.62 4.14 -0.07
N GLY A 53 -9.07 5.28 0.34
CA GLY A 53 -8.91 5.69 1.73
C GLY A 53 -7.51 5.38 2.28
N ASP A 54 -6.97 6.36 3.02
CA ASP A 54 -5.59 6.33 3.52
C ASP A 54 -5.29 5.11 4.39
N ALA A 55 -6.23 4.71 5.25
CA ALA A 55 -6.08 3.56 6.13
C ALA A 55 -5.89 2.25 5.34
N VAL A 56 -6.61 2.09 4.23
CA VAL A 56 -6.54 0.90 3.37
C VAL A 56 -5.22 0.89 2.61
N CYS A 57 -4.81 2.02 2.05
CA CYS A 57 -3.55 2.13 1.32
C CYS A 57 -2.32 2.00 2.25
N ALA A 58 -2.43 2.43 3.51
CA ALA A 58 -1.44 2.16 4.54
C ALA A 58 -1.35 0.64 4.84
N ALA A 59 -2.50 -0.04 4.99
CA ALA A 59 -2.53 -1.49 5.19
C ALA A 59 -1.95 -2.28 4.01
N VAL A 60 -2.23 -1.84 2.78
CA VAL A 60 -1.65 -2.40 1.53
C VAL A 60 -0.13 -2.22 1.49
N SER A 61 0.36 -1.05 1.92
CA SER A 61 1.79 -0.76 1.99
C SER A 61 2.50 -1.64 3.02
N GLU A 62 1.91 -1.80 4.20
CA GLU A 62 2.43 -2.67 5.26
C GLU A 62 2.40 -4.15 4.85
N ALA A 63 1.30 -4.63 4.26
CA ALA A 63 1.20 -6.01 3.76
C ALA A 63 2.26 -6.28 2.67
N THR A 64 2.45 -5.33 1.75
CA THR A 64 3.53 -5.40 0.75
C THR A 64 4.89 -5.50 1.42
N ARG A 65 5.17 -4.63 2.40
CA ARG A 65 6.45 -4.61 3.13
C ARG A 65 6.70 -5.94 3.82
N ARG A 66 5.72 -6.48 4.53
CA ARG A 66 5.84 -7.77 5.24
C ARG A 66 6.09 -8.94 4.30
N ARG A 67 5.45 -8.95 3.13
CA ARG A 67 5.72 -9.98 2.10
C ARG A 67 7.11 -9.84 1.51
N PHE A 68 7.58 -8.60 1.28
CA PHE A 68 8.91 -8.35 0.74
C PHE A 68 10.02 -8.68 1.75
N MET A 69 9.85 -8.25 2.99
CA MET A 69 10.76 -8.52 4.12
C MET A 69 10.52 -9.88 4.78
N GLY A 70 9.74 -10.77 4.13
CA GLY A 70 9.28 -12.03 4.71
C GLY A 70 10.42 -12.85 5.31
N GLY A 71 10.10 -13.67 6.32
CA GLY A 71 10.98 -14.21 7.38
C GLY A 71 12.19 -15.08 6.99
N GLY A 72 12.65 -15.05 5.75
CA GLY A 72 13.96 -15.55 5.35
C GLY A 72 15.09 -14.64 5.85
N LYS A 73 16.25 -15.24 6.10
CA LYS A 73 17.49 -14.49 6.34
C LYS A 73 17.81 -13.71 5.06
N SER A 74 18.15 -12.42 5.21
CA SER A 74 18.70 -11.64 4.10
C SER A 74 19.91 -12.38 3.50
N PRO A 75 20.10 -12.40 2.17
CA PRO A 75 21.32 -12.96 1.56
C PRO A 75 22.60 -12.31 2.10
N TYR A 76 22.50 -11.08 2.58
CA TYR A 76 23.58 -10.27 3.12
C TYR A 76 23.68 -10.37 4.66
N ALA A 77 22.90 -11.23 5.31
CA ALA A 77 22.87 -11.31 6.78
C ALA A 77 24.21 -11.78 7.39
N SER A 78 25.06 -12.43 6.60
CA SER A 78 26.39 -12.90 6.99
C SER A 78 27.50 -11.92 6.64
N ASP A 79 27.19 -10.84 5.91
CA ASP A 79 28.21 -9.89 5.48
C ASP A 79 28.73 -9.09 6.69
N PRO A 80 30.05 -8.85 6.78
CA PRO A 80 30.61 -8.01 7.82
C PRO A 80 30.04 -6.59 7.71
N VAL A 81 29.24 -6.18 8.70
CA VAL A 81 28.76 -4.80 8.81
C VAL A 81 29.80 -4.02 9.62
N PRO A 82 30.46 -3.00 9.04
CA PRO A 82 31.37 -2.15 9.80
C PRO A 82 30.62 -1.50 10.96
N SER A 83 31.24 -1.44 12.14
CA SER A 83 30.68 -0.71 13.28
C SER A 83 30.39 0.74 12.87
N PRO A 84 29.19 1.28 13.16
CA PRO A 84 28.87 2.65 12.78
C PRO A 84 29.87 3.61 13.42
N THR A 85 30.45 4.49 12.61
CA THR A 85 31.27 5.59 13.10
C THR A 85 30.40 6.48 13.99
N PRO A 86 30.82 6.82 15.21
CA PRO A 86 30.08 7.75 16.05
C PRO A 86 29.81 9.04 15.25
N PRO A 87 28.60 9.63 15.33
CA PRO A 87 28.34 10.90 14.69
C PRO A 87 29.41 11.89 15.18
N ALA A 88 30.04 12.59 14.23
CA ALA A 88 30.98 13.65 14.57
C ALA A 88 30.27 14.58 15.57
N ARG A 89 30.82 14.68 16.78
CA ARG A 89 30.30 15.55 17.84
C ARG A 89 30.00 16.90 17.21
N ALA A 90 28.71 17.23 17.09
CA ALA A 90 28.28 18.56 16.68
C ALA A 90 29.03 19.52 17.61
N LYS A 91 29.97 20.27 17.06
CA LYS A 91 30.59 21.36 17.80
C LYS A 91 29.42 22.28 18.12
N SER A 92 29.05 22.32 19.39
CA SER A 92 28.14 23.33 19.92
C SER A 92 28.70 24.69 19.51
N GLU A 93 28.03 25.33 18.55
CA GLU A 93 28.30 26.70 18.15
C GLU A 93 27.97 27.61 19.35
N PRO A 94 28.94 28.39 19.89
CA PRO A 94 28.66 29.35 20.93
C PRO A 94 27.90 30.53 20.32
N SER A 95 26.76 30.87 20.94
CA SER A 95 25.99 32.10 20.66
C SER A 95 26.72 33.34 21.13
#